data_AF-A0A1G8E7Q6-F1
#
_entry.id   AF-A0A1G8E7Q6-F1
#
_cell.length_a   1.000
_cell.length_b   1.000
_cell.length_c   1.000
_cell.angle_alpha   90.00
_cell.angle_beta   90.00
_cell.angle_gamma   90.00
#
_symmetry.space_group_name_H-M   'P 1'
#
loop_
_entity.id
_entity.type
_entity.pdbx_description
1 polymer ?
#
loop_
_entity_poly.entity_id
_entity_poly.type
_entity_poly.pdbx_seq_one_letter_code
_entity_poly.pdbx_strand_id
1 'polypeptide(L)'
;MAGNTSRKNKLRSPVPVPGGSPFATDRDLAERYSVDRMTIWGWAKDGLIPAPLKLGRQTTRWRWDDIIAHEERLASEQLEAANV
;
A
#
# COMPACT_ATOMS: atom_id res chain seq x y z
N MET A 1 24.90 -21.65 -8.46
CA MET A 1 24.06 -20.45 -8.73
C MET A 1 22.66 -20.78 -8.21
N ALA A 2 22.01 -20.08 -7.29
CA ALA A 2 21.97 -18.64 -7.05
C ALA A 2 22.01 -18.31 -5.54
N GLY A 3 23.04 -17.56 -5.12
CA GLY A 3 22.99 -16.82 -3.86
C GLY A 3 22.52 -15.41 -4.20
N ASN A 4 21.25 -15.09 -3.96
CA ASN A 4 20.77 -13.71 -4.08
C ASN A 4 20.29 -13.20 -2.71
N THR A 5 21.27 -12.72 -1.96
CA THR A 5 21.29 -11.38 -1.37
C THR A 5 19.98 -10.85 -0.78
N SER A 6 19.85 -11.03 0.54
CA SER A 6 19.64 -9.97 1.55
C SER A 6 18.56 -10.34 2.57
N ARG A 7 19.01 -11.07 3.60
CA ARG A 7 18.44 -10.93 4.95
C ARG A 7 18.56 -9.44 5.29
N LYS A 8 17.49 -8.63 5.37
CA LYS A 8 17.25 -7.51 6.33
C LYS A 8 15.88 -6.88 6.03
N ASN A 9 14.83 -7.29 6.73
CA ASN A 9 13.75 -6.33 7.08
C ASN A 9 13.08 -6.76 8.39
N LYS A 10 13.91 -7.00 9.40
CA LYS A 10 13.51 -6.93 10.81
C LYS A 10 13.41 -5.42 11.12
N LEU A 11 12.33 -4.96 11.73
CA LEU A 11 12.03 -3.57 12.13
C LEU A 11 11.28 -2.69 11.10
N ARG A 12 10.15 -3.15 10.53
CA ARG A 12 9.12 -2.18 10.11
C ARG A 12 7.87 -2.45 10.92
N SER A 13 7.63 -1.58 11.88
CA SER A 13 6.38 -1.51 12.61
C SER A 13 5.24 -1.29 11.60
N PRO A 14 4.12 -2.03 11.70
CA PRO A 14 3.04 -1.99 10.70
C PRO A 14 2.14 -0.75 10.81
N VAL A 15 2.58 0.28 11.54
CA VAL A 15 1.81 1.52 11.76
C VAL A 15 2.70 2.69 11.34
N PRO A 16 2.23 3.60 10.46
CA PRO A 16 2.97 4.79 10.10
C PRO A 16 3.11 5.67 11.35
N VAL A 17 4.27 5.58 12.01
CA VAL A 17 4.72 6.63 12.91
C VAL A 17 5.00 7.88 12.04
N PRO A 18 4.51 9.08 12.39
CA PRO A 18 4.88 10.31 11.70
C PRO A 18 6.38 10.55 11.91
N GLY A 19 7.19 10.04 10.97
CA GLY A 19 8.64 9.90 11.08
C GLY A 19 9.21 8.64 10.40
N GLY A 20 8.36 7.69 10.00
CA GLY A 20 8.70 6.49 9.22
C GLY A 20 8.71 6.73 7.71
N SER A 21 9.33 5.82 6.95
CA SER A 21 9.53 5.97 5.49
C SER A 21 8.23 6.30 4.74
N PRO A 22 8.22 7.31 3.84
CA PRO A 22 7.00 7.82 3.19
C PRO A 22 6.35 6.88 2.16
N PHE A 23 6.91 5.68 1.98
CA PHE A 23 6.53 4.75 0.92
C PHE A 23 6.14 3.38 1.48
N ALA A 24 5.00 2.86 1.02
CA ALA A 24 4.49 1.51 1.28
C ALA A 24 4.93 0.52 0.18
N THR A 25 5.17 -0.73 0.58
CA THR A 25 5.25 -1.87 -0.35
C THR A 25 3.89 -2.52 -0.58
N ASP A 26 3.80 -3.39 -1.58
CA ASP A 26 2.70 -4.33 -1.76
C ASP A 26 2.42 -5.16 -0.50
N ARG A 27 3.45 -5.52 0.27
CA ARG A 27 3.30 -6.27 1.53
C ARG A 27 2.70 -5.44 2.64
N ASP A 28 3.13 -4.18 2.78
CA ASP A 28 2.58 -3.28 3.79
C ASP A 28 1.09 -3.03 3.53
N LEU A 29 0.71 -2.84 2.26
CA LEU A 29 -0.69 -2.69 1.86
C LEU A 29 -1.50 -3.98 2.08
N ALA A 30 -0.95 -5.13 1.69
CA ALA A 30 -1.57 -6.43 1.91
C ALA A 30 -1.85 -6.69 3.40
N GLU A 31 -0.89 -6.38 4.27
CA GLU A 31 -1.05 -6.53 5.72
C GLU A 31 -2.08 -5.54 6.29
N ARG A 32 -2.08 -4.29 5.81
CA ARG A 32 -3.06 -3.27 6.25
C ARG A 32 -4.50 -3.66 5.95
N TYR A 33 -4.76 -4.13 4.73
CA TYR A 33 -6.10 -4.56 4.32
C TYR A 33 -6.41 -6.01 4.67
N SER A 34 -5.45 -6.75 5.25
CA SER A 34 -5.55 -8.19 5.52
C SER A 34 -5.94 -8.99 4.26
N VAL A 35 -5.35 -8.64 3.12
CA VAL A 35 -5.59 -9.28 1.81
C VAL A 35 -4.29 -9.83 1.22
N ASP A 36 -4.40 -10.65 0.17
CA ASP A 36 -3.21 -11.09 -0.56
C ASP A 36 -2.62 -9.96 -1.41
N ARG A 37 -1.30 -9.99 -1.60
CA ARG A 37 -0.58 -9.04 -2.46
C ARG A 37 -1.13 -8.99 -3.88
N MET A 38 -1.57 -10.12 -4.42
CA MET A 38 -2.19 -10.19 -5.75
C MET A 38 -3.45 -9.32 -5.83
N THR A 39 -4.24 -9.29 -4.76
CA THR A 39 -5.44 -8.44 -4.66
C THR A 39 -5.08 -6.97 -4.73
N ILE A 40 -4.01 -6.54 -4.04
CA ILE A 40 -3.51 -5.16 -4.12
C ILE A 40 -3.13 -4.79 -5.55
N TRP A 41 -2.46 -5.67 -6.29
CA TRP A 41 -2.15 -5.43 -7.71
C TRP A 41 -3.40 -5.41 -8.60
N GLY A 42 -4.42 -6.20 -8.26
CA GLY A 42 -5.74 -6.13 -8.90
C GLY A 42 -6.36 -4.75 -8.71
N TRP A 43 -6.45 -4.29 -7.46
CA TRP A 43 -6.97 -2.97 -7.12
C TRP A 43 -6.19 -1.83 -7.78
N ALA A 44 -4.86 -1.93 -7.86
CA ALA A 44 -4.03 -0.95 -8.57
C ALA A 44 -4.33 -0.90 -10.08
N LYS A 45 -4.78 -2.01 -10.68
CA LYS A 45 -5.20 -2.06 -12.09
C LYS A 45 -6.61 -1.53 -12.28
N ASP A 46 -7.52 -1.86 -11.37
CA ASP A 46 -8.91 -1.36 -11.35
C ASP A 46 -9.01 0.12 -10.96
N GLY A 47 -7.93 0.71 -10.44
CA GLY A 47 -7.94 2.09 -9.95
C GLY A 47 -8.64 2.27 -8.60
N LEU A 48 -8.83 1.17 -7.87
CA LEU A 48 -9.40 1.12 -6.51
C LEU A 48 -8.41 1.53 -5.43
N ILE A 49 -7.13 1.64 -5.77
CA ILE A 49 -6.09 2.23 -4.91
C ILE A 49 -5.26 3.19 -5.76
N PRO A 50 -4.60 4.19 -5.14
CA PRO A 50 -3.76 5.15 -5.85
C PRO A 50 -2.71 4.47 -6.72
N ALA A 51 -2.38 5.15 -7.82
CA ALA A 51 -1.49 4.61 -8.83
C ALA A 51 -0.11 4.29 -8.23
N PRO A 52 0.47 3.13 -8.56
CA PRO A 52 1.81 2.79 -8.15
C PRO A 52 2.87 3.77 -8.69
N LEU A 53 3.72 4.35 -7.83
CA LEU A 53 4.87 5.14 -8.23
C LEU A 53 6.04 4.23 -8.62
N LYS A 54 6.53 4.38 -9.85
CA LYS A 54 7.75 3.71 -10.31
C LYS A 54 8.97 4.52 -9.88
N LEU A 55 9.64 4.09 -8.80
CA LEU A 55 10.88 4.70 -8.31
C LEU A 55 12.11 4.23 -9.10
N GLY A 56 12.03 3.10 -9.82
CA GLY A 56 13.12 2.58 -10.62
C GLY A 56 12.69 1.47 -11.57
N ARG A 57 13.65 0.93 -12.33
CA ARG A 57 13.43 -0.04 -13.42
C ARG A 57 12.74 -1.34 -12.98
N GLN A 58 12.80 -1.68 -11.70
CA GLN A 58 12.07 -2.83 -11.10
C GLN A 58 11.51 -2.50 -9.71
N THR A 59 11.26 -1.22 -9.40
CA THR A 59 10.79 -0.84 -8.08
C THR A 59 9.58 0.06 -8.19
N THR A 60 8.47 -0.47 -7.70
CA THR A 60 7.17 0.18 -7.64
C THR A 60 6.79 0.33 -6.17
N ARG A 61 6.29 1.51 -5.79
CA ARG A 61 5.94 1.86 -4.41
C ARG A 61 4.68 2.72 -4.38
N TRP A 62 3.96 2.67 -3.28
CA TRP A 62 2.84 3.58 -3.02
C TRP A 62 3.26 4.60 -1.98
N ARG A 63 2.69 5.80 -2.01
CA ARG A 63 2.87 6.75 -0.91
C ARG A 63 1.78 6.50 0.13
N TRP A 64 2.17 6.53 1.40
CA TRP A 64 1.20 6.40 2.49
C TRP A 64 0.16 7.51 2.47
N ASP A 65 0.61 8.73 2.15
CA ASP A 65 -0.24 9.92 2.05
C ASP A 65 -1.39 9.72 1.05
N ASP A 66 -1.08 9.24 -0.16
CA ASP A 66 -2.07 8.98 -1.20
C ASP A 66 -3.06 7.87 -0.78
N ILE A 67 -2.57 6.84 -0.09
CA ILE A 67 -3.41 5.72 0.39
C ILE A 67 -4.38 6.22 1.46
N ILE A 68 -3.89 6.99 2.44
CA ILE A 68 -4.72 7.53 3.52
C ILE A 68 -5.79 8.48 2.95
N ALA A 69 -5.39 9.41 2.08
CA ALA A 69 -6.34 10.32 1.44
C ALA A 69 -7.40 9.56 0.62
N HIS A 70 -7.02 8.46 -0.01
CA HIS A 70 -7.97 7.59 -0.72
C HIS A 70 -8.92 6.84 0.23
N GLU A 71 -8.40 6.32 1.34
CA GLU A 71 -9.20 5.68 2.39
C GLU A 71 -10.22 6.65 3.00
N GLU A 72 -9.82 7.90 3.27
CA GLU A 72 -10.71 8.95 3.77
C GLU A 72 -11.83 9.26 2.78
N ARG A 73 -11.50 9.32 1.49
CA ARG A 73 -12.50 9.51 0.42
C ARG A 73 -13.49 8.34 0.38
N LEU A 74 -13.00 7.10 0.38
CA LEU A 74 -13.84 5.91 0.38
C LEU A 74 -14.69 5.83 1.65
N ALA A 75 -14.12 6.11 2.82
CA ALA A 75 -14.86 6.12 4.08
C ALA A 75 -15.98 7.16 4.06
N SER A 76 -15.73 8.33 3.46
CA SER A 76 -16.75 9.37 3.30
C SER A 76 -17.85 8.95 2.33
N GLU A 77 -17.51 8.36 1.18
CA GLU A 77 -18.49 7.85 0.20
C GLU A 77 -19.30 6.67 0.77
N GLN A 78 -18.69 5.80 1.59
CA GLN A 78 -19.37 4.65 2.21
C GLN A 78 -20.31 5.05 3.34
N LEU A 79 -20.00 6.13 4.08
CA LEU A 79 -20.90 6.69 5.09
C LEU A 79 -22.19 7.21 4.44
N GLU A 80 -22.09 7.77 3.23
CA GLU A 80 -23.22 8.27 2.46
C GLU A 80 -24.07 7.12 1.87
N ALA A 81 -23.43 6.04 1.42
CA ALA A 81 -24.10 4.85 0.88
C ALA A 81 -24.86 4.03 1.93
N ALA A 82 -24.49 4.12 3.21
CA ALA A 82 -25.16 3.40 4.30
C ALA A 82 -26.41 4.10 4.85
N ASN A 83 -26.73 5.32 4.39
CA ASN A 83 -27.88 6.11 4.85
C ASN A 83 -29.01 6.22 3.80
N VAL A 84 -29.06 5.27 2.85
CA VAL A 84 -30.11 5.16 1.80
C VAL A 84 -30.97 3.92 2.03
#